data_AF-A0A822GMH1-F1
#
_entry.id   AF-A0A822GMH1-F1
#
_cell.length_a   1.000
_cell.length_b   1.000
_cell.length_c   1.000
_cell.angle_alpha   90.00
_cell.angle_beta   90.00
_cell.angle_gamma   90.00
#
_symmetry.space_group_name_H-M   'P 1'
#
loop_
_entity.id
_entity.type
_entity.pdbx_description
1 polymer ?
#
loop_
_entity_poly.entity_id
_entity_poly.type
_entity_poly.pdbx_seq_one_letter_code
_entity_poly.pdbx_strand_id
1 'polypeptide(L)'
;MIGSWTANPANYIGLICKLRAFFVFSTRTIAVWLIVLATIDRWLLSSIDVHRRQRSTLKNAQRWTMIIVIFSILLYAQQLYCYEANLMDTPLKCYGKTV
;
A
#
# COMPACT_ATOMS: atom_id res chain seq x y z
N MET A 1 25.83 13.50 -18.10
CA MET A 1 24.84 13.51 -17.00
C MET A 1 23.47 13.29 -17.61
N ILE A 2 22.74 12.32 -17.08
CA ILE A 2 21.62 11.64 -17.75
C ILE A 2 20.38 12.55 -17.78
N GLY A 3 19.94 12.89 -19.00
CA GLY A 3 18.57 13.14 -19.44
C GLY A 3 17.61 13.91 -18.54
N SER A 4 17.36 15.16 -18.93
CA SER A 4 16.15 15.93 -18.68
C SER A 4 14.86 15.08 -18.72
N TRP A 5 14.25 14.79 -17.56
CA TRP A 5 12.93 14.14 -17.43
C TRP A 5 11.80 15.16 -17.65
N THR A 6 11.68 15.71 -18.86
CA THR A 6 10.74 16.80 -19.19
C THR A 6 9.34 16.36 -19.65
N ALA A 7 8.92 15.13 -19.38
CA ALA A 7 7.51 14.75 -19.57
C ALA A 7 7.15 13.56 -18.69
N ASN A 8 6.93 13.78 -17.39
CA ASN A 8 6.25 12.76 -16.59
C ASN A 8 4.75 12.86 -16.90
N PRO A 9 4.13 11.90 -17.62
CA PRO A 9 2.72 11.98 -18.01
C PRO A 9 1.77 12.01 -16.81
N ALA A 10 2.27 11.64 -15.63
CA ALA A 10 1.59 11.80 -14.34
C ALA A 10 1.16 13.25 -14.03
N ASN A 11 1.82 14.26 -14.62
CA ASN A 11 1.50 15.68 -14.38
C ASN A 11 0.39 16.21 -15.31
N TYR A 12 0.04 15.48 -16.36
CA TYR A 12 -0.94 15.91 -17.38
C TYR A 12 -2.21 15.05 -17.36
N ILE A 13 -2.08 13.79 -16.93
CA ILE A 13 -3.19 12.85 -16.87
C ILE A 13 -3.52 12.58 -15.41
N GLY A 14 -4.59 13.20 -14.90
CA GLY A 14 -5.04 13.06 -13.51
C GLY A 14 -5.23 11.61 -13.08
N LEU A 15 -5.60 10.71 -14.01
CA LEU A 15 -5.71 9.27 -13.76
C LEU A 15 -4.36 8.62 -13.39
N ILE A 16 -3.27 8.98 -14.07
CA ILE A 16 -1.92 8.44 -13.78
C ILE A 16 -1.43 8.94 -12.42
N CYS A 17 -1.72 10.20 -12.08
CA CYS A 17 -1.44 10.75 -10.76
C CYS A 17 -2.18 9.98 -9.64
N LYS A 18 -3.49 9.74 -9.82
CA LYS A 18 -4.30 8.95 -8.87
C LYS A 18 -3.78 7.52 -8.72
N LEU A 19 -3.45 6.85 -9.82
CA LEU A 19 -2.86 5.52 -9.79
C LEU A 19 -1.52 5.50 -9.04
N ARG A 20 -0.65 6.48 -9.29
CA ARG A 20 0.64 6.59 -8.59
C ARG A 20 0.44 6.75 -7.09
N ALA A 21 -0.46 7.63 -6.67
CA ALA A 21 -0.78 7.82 -5.26
C ALA A 21 -1.33 6.52 -4.65
N PHE A 22 -2.29 5.88 -5.32
CA PHE A 22 -2.85 4.60 -4.91
C PHE A 22 -1.76 3.54 -4.71
N PHE A 23 -0.85 3.37 -5.68
CA PHE A 23 0.24 2.40 -5.55
C PHE A 23 1.18 2.73 -4.40
N VAL A 24 1.56 3.99 -4.21
CA VAL A 24 2.47 4.39 -3.12
C VAL A 24 1.84 4.14 -1.75
N PHE A 25 0.57 4.51 -1.55
CA PHE A 25 -0.09 4.33 -0.26
C PHE A 25 -0.42 2.85 0.02
N SER A 26 -0.93 2.13 -0.98
CA SER A 26 -1.23 0.70 -0.85
C SER A 26 0.02 -0.12 -0.56
N THR A 27 1.11 0.06 -1.33
CA THR A 27 2.36 -0.70 -1.12
C THR A 27 3.00 -0.43 0.23
N ARG A 28 3.02 0.83 0.69
CA ARG A 28 3.52 1.18 2.04
C ARG A 28 2.73 0.47 3.13
N THR A 29 1.40 0.46 2.99
CA THR A 29 0.51 -0.16 3.98
C THR A 29 0.67 -1.67 3.99
N ILE A 30 0.72 -2.30 2.81
CA ILE A 30 1.00 -3.73 2.68
C ILE A 30 2.34 -4.07 3.33
N ALA A 31 3.40 -3.30 3.07
CA ALA A 31 4.72 -3.51 3.66
C ALA A 31 4.69 -3.47 5.20
N VAL A 32 4.02 -2.47 5.78
CA VAL A 32 3.87 -2.36 7.24
C VAL A 32 3.13 -3.58 7.80
N TRP A 33 2.02 -3.99 7.19
CA TRP A 33 1.25 -5.15 7.64
C TRP A 33 2.00 -6.47 7.49
N LEU A 34 2.81 -6.63 6.43
CA LEU A 34 3.68 -7.80 6.26
C LEU A 34 4.76 -7.87 7.33
N ILE A 35 5.35 -6.73 7.72
CA ILE A 35 6.29 -6.67 8.84
C ILE A 35 5.61 -7.09 10.14
N VAL A 36 4.40 -6.58 10.41
CA VAL A 36 3.61 -6.97 11.59
C VAL A 36 3.35 -8.48 11.59
N LEU A 37 2.91 -9.06 10.47
CA LEU A 37 2.74 -10.52 10.36
C LEU A 37 4.03 -11.28 10.61
N ALA A 38 5.16 -10.84 10.06
CA ALA A 38 6.45 -11.48 10.28
C ALA A 38 6.86 -11.45 11.76
N THR A 39 6.57 -10.36 12.47
CA THR A 39 6.82 -10.27 13.92
C THR A 39 5.90 -11.19 14.73
N ILE A 40 4.62 -11.29 14.35
CA ILE A 40 3.66 -12.20 14.99
C ILE A 40 4.07 -13.67 14.75
N ASP A 41 4.47 -14.01 13.52
CA ASP A 41 4.92 -15.34 13.17
C ASP A 41 6.16 -15.74 13.98
N ARG A 42 7.14 -14.84 14.10
CA ARG A 42 8.33 -15.04 14.94
C ARG A 42 7.97 -15.19 16.42
N TRP A 43 6.98 -14.45 16.92
CA TRP A 43 6.49 -14.58 18.28
C TRP A 43 5.79 -15.94 18.52
N LEU A 44 4.98 -16.41 17.57
CA LEU A 44 4.33 -17.73 17.63
C LEU A 44 5.36 -18.87 17.64
N LEU A 45 6.46 -18.73 16.89
CA LEU A 45 7.57 -19.69 16.92
C LEU A 45 8.32 -19.73 18.26
N SER A 46 8.45 -18.57 18.91
CA SER A 46 9.08 -18.45 20.24
C SER A 46 8.19 -18.94 21.38
N SER A 47 6.89 -19.14 21.15
CA SER A 47 5.95 -19.62 22.18
C SER A 47 6.26 -21.06 22.59
N ILE A 48 6.16 -21.34 23.89
CA ILE A 48 6.27 -22.68 24.49
C ILE A 48 5.07 -23.56 24.10
N ASP A 49 3.89 -22.95 23.90
CA ASP A 49 2.69 -23.68 23.49
C ASP A 49 2.80 -24.25 22.07
N VAL A 50 2.78 -25.59 21.97
CA VAL A 50 2.81 -26.34 20.70
C VAL A 50 1.65 -25.96 19.77
N HIS A 51 0.47 -25.70 20.33
CA HIS A 51 -0.71 -25.31 19.56
C HIS A 51 -0.54 -23.94 18.87
N ARG A 52 0.23 -23.02 19.48
CA ARG A 52 0.54 -21.71 18.89
C ARG A 52 1.62 -21.83 17.81
N ARG A 53 2.62 -22.69 18.01
CA ARG A 53 3.64 -23.02 16.98
C ARG A 53 3.04 -23.59 15.70
N GLN A 54 2.05 -24.48 15.82
CA GLN A 54 1.40 -25.07 14.64
C GLN A 54 0.62 -24.06 13.79
N ARG A 55 0.33 -22.86 14.30
CA ARG A 55 -0.30 -21.78 13.52
C ARG A 55 0.69 -21.03 12.62
N SER A 56 1.99 -21.10 12.90
CA SER A 56 3.08 -20.63 12.04
C SER A 56 3.34 -21.67 10.94
N THR A 57 2.38 -21.78 10.01
CA THR A 57 2.53 -22.60 8.80
C THR A 57 2.54 -21.72 7.58
N LEU A 58 3.35 -22.09 6.58
CA LEU A 58 3.48 -21.35 5.32
C LEU A 58 2.11 -21.12 4.64
N LYS A 59 1.22 -22.12 4.70
CA LYS A 59 -0.15 -22.03 4.16
C LYS A 59 -0.97 -20.94 4.85
N ASN A 60 -0.84 -20.81 6.17
CA ASN A 60 -1.54 -19.77 6.92
C ASN A 60 -0.95 -18.39 6.63
N ALA A 61 0.39 -18.28 6.59
CA ALA A 61 1.08 -17.03 6.24
C ALA A 61 0.69 -16.52 4.84
N GLN A 62 0.57 -17.43 3.86
CA GLN A 62 0.09 -17.10 2.51
C GLN A 62 -1.36 -16.61 2.51
N ARG A 63 -2.26 -17.28 3.27
CA ARG A 63 -3.66 -16.83 3.41
C ARG A 63 -3.75 -15.44 4.03
N TRP A 64 -3.01 -15.17 5.10
CA TRP A 64 -2.97 -13.86 5.74
C TRP A 64 -2.40 -12.77 4.82
N THR A 65 -1.35 -13.10 4.07
CA THR A 65 -0.77 -12.20 3.07
C THR A 65 -1.81 -11.83 1.99
N MET A 66 -2.53 -12.83 1.46
CA MET A 66 -3.57 -12.60 0.46
C MET A 66 -4.70 -11.71 1.00
N ILE A 67 -5.15 -11.95 2.24
CA ILE A 67 -6.18 -11.14 2.89
C ILE A 67 -5.73 -9.69 3.05
N ILE A 68 -4.49 -9.44 3.50
CA ILE A 68 -3.94 -8.09 3.68
C ILE A 68 -3.85 -7.35 2.35
N VAL A 69 -3.44 -8.01 1.28
CA VAL A 69 -3.36 -7.40 -0.05
C VAL A 69 -4.75 -6.98 -0.53
N ILE A 70 -5.74 -7.87 -0.44
CA ILE A 70 -7.13 -7.56 -0.82
C ILE A 70 -7.69 -6.42 0.03
N PHE A 71 -7.51 -6.48 1.35
CA PHE A 71 -7.99 -5.45 2.27
C PHE A 71 -7.32 -4.09 2.02
N SER A 72 -6.01 -4.07 1.75
CA SER A 72 -5.28 -2.84 1.41
C SER A 72 -5.78 -2.23 0.10
N ILE A 73 -6.06 -3.05 -0.92
CA ILE A 73 -6.64 -2.57 -2.18
C ILE A 73 -8.01 -1.94 -1.93
N LEU A 74 -8.88 -2.58 -1.15
CA LEU A 74 -10.22 -2.05 -0.84
C LEU A 74 -10.16 -0.74 -0.05
N LEU A 75 -9.30 -0.64 0.96
CA LEU A 75 -9.13 0.58 1.76
C LEU A 75 -8.68 1.78 0.94
N TYR A 76 -7.84 1.56 -0.07
CA TYR A 76 -7.34 2.62 -0.94
C TYR A 76 -8.13 2.77 -2.24
N ALA A 77 -9.07 1.86 -2.55
CA ALA A 77 -9.93 1.99 -3.72
C ALA A 77 -10.71 3.31 -3.71
N GLN A 78 -11.09 3.80 -2.52
CA GLN A 78 -11.73 5.11 -2.35
C GLN A 78 -10.86 6.27 -2.85
N GLN A 79 -9.52 6.18 -2.82
CA GLN A 79 -8.63 7.22 -3.35
C GLN A 79 -8.71 7.34 -4.88
N LEU A 80 -9.18 6.31 -5.58
CA LEU A 80 -9.38 6.40 -7.03
C LEU A 80 -10.62 7.24 -7.38
N TYR A 81 -11.65 7.18 -6.52
CA TYR A 81 -12.94 7.84 -6.75
C TYR A 81 -13.05 9.21 -6.06
N CYS A 82 -12.68 9.33 -4.79
CA CYS A 82 -12.87 10.54 -3.99
C CYS A 82 -11.73 11.57 -4.09
N TYR A 83 -10.57 11.20 -4.66
CA TYR A 83 -9.41 12.10 -4.69
C TYR A 83 -9.46 13.00 -5.94
N GLU A 84 -9.71 14.29 -5.74
CA GLU A 84 -9.61 15.36 -6.74
C GLU A 84 -8.13 15.73 -6.95
N ALA A 85 -7.53 15.28 -8.06
CA ALA A 85 -6.10 15.49 -8.35
C ALA A 85 -5.82 16.79 -9.13
N ASN A 86 -6.84 17.59 -9.46
CA ASN A 86 -6.70 18.76 -10.32
C ASN A 86 -6.90 20.07 -9.54
N LEU A 87 -6.09 20.33 -8.51
CA LEU A 87 -6.04 21.65 -7.90
C LEU A 87 -4.99 22.53 -8.58
N MET A 88 -5.46 23.60 -9.22
CA MET A 88 -4.63 24.76 -9.57
C MET A 88 -4.24 25.46 -8.25
N ASP A 89 -2.98 25.84 -8.09
CA ASP A 89 -2.38 26.49 -6.88
C ASP A 89 -1.82 25.59 -5.76
N THR A 90 -1.40 24.35 -6.05
CA THR A 90 -0.52 23.59 -5.14
C THR A 90 0.89 23.42 -5.72
N PRO A 91 1.97 23.48 -4.90
CA PRO A 91 3.35 23.33 -5.37
C PRO A 91 3.64 21.94 -5.97
N LEU A 92 2.76 20.98 -5.69
CA LEU A 92 2.74 19.67 -6.31
C LEU A 92 1.35 19.45 -6.94
N LYS A 93 1.26 19.41 -8.28
CA LYS A 93 0.02 19.17 -9.05
C LYS A 93 -0.75 17.90 -8.67
N CYS A 94 -0.19 17.07 -7.79
CA CYS A 94 -0.72 15.79 -7.33
C CYS A 94 -1.06 15.77 -5.83
N TYR A 95 -1.29 16.93 -5.19
CA TYR A 95 -1.77 17.00 -3.80
C TYR A 95 -3.22 17.48 -3.79
N GLY A 96 -4.15 16.55 -3.53
CA GLY A 96 -5.58 16.84 -3.43
C GLY A 96 -5.92 17.47 -2.08
N LYS A 97 -6.95 18.32 -2.04
CA LYS A 97 -7.52 18.79 -0.78
C LYS A 97 -8.28 17.63 -0.13
N THR A 98 -7.85 17.23 1.07
CA THR A 98 -8.76 16.60 2.01
C THR A 98 -9.79 17.65 2.39
N VAL A 99 -11.06 17.42 2.04
CA VAL A 99 -12.18 18.13 2.69
C VAL A 99 -12.14 17.87 4.19
#